data_AF-A0A925Z6Z6-F1
#
_entry.id   AF-A0A925Z6Z6-F1
#
_cell.length_a   1.000
_cell.length_b   1.000
_cell.length_c   1.000
_cell.angle_alpha   90.00
_cell.angle_beta   90.00
_cell.angle_gamma   90.00
#
_symmetry.space_group_name_H-M   'P 1'
#
loop_
_entity.id
_entity.type
_entity.pdbx_description
1 polymer ?
#
loop_
_entity_poly.entity_id
_entity_poly.type
_entity_poly.pdbx_seq_one_letter_code
_entity_poly.pdbx_strand_id
1 'polypeptide(L)'
;MDNVYINFYRNFYLRTNGFIPAKPLDLNFFPGDFFQIRNGEMIILGNIFRNNIIDPGEVQFGDGNNYKLNASAWQFSEGVSKPYSGRGSGHGPVAGEFEFSKQVLAFASKGSFFFRANNPESVKIYNWSDIQQQLIIKLTQTLYSFRELYVVTESATASDWTLAISGSDKGRLEIATDSENFGLVDIFGHPSAKTIQSEDIEFYQRETKRKPSFFKAKKLAVQDDKVENFISDLIYQSQSVNEWASTFYDYSFDFESNYSPPIQRNAQASVLDMLKSNDLNPNTALLYFKWADANLDDIEKLFITYGA
;
A
#
# COMPACT_ATOMS: atom_id res chain seq x y z
N MET A 1 -14.79 -0.01 -9.53
CA MET A 1 -14.43 0.61 -10.82
C MET A 1 -12.90 0.88 -10.88
N ASP A 2 -12.05 0.11 -10.18
CA ASP A 2 -10.72 0.62 -9.76
C ASP A 2 -9.51 -0.09 -10.39
N ASN A 3 -9.72 -1.03 -11.32
CA ASN A 3 -8.63 -1.83 -11.89
C ASN A 3 -7.66 -1.06 -12.81
N VAL A 4 -7.91 0.21 -13.13
CA VAL A 4 -7.03 1.00 -14.00
C VAL A 4 -5.65 1.22 -13.36
N TYR A 5 -5.61 1.33 -12.02
CA TYR A 5 -4.39 1.64 -11.28
C TYR A 5 -3.60 0.38 -10.88
N ILE A 6 -4.20 -0.81 -10.93
CA ILE A 6 -3.60 -2.03 -10.36
C ILE A 6 -2.24 -2.36 -10.98
N ASN A 7 -2.12 -2.17 -12.30
CA ASN A 7 -0.89 -2.42 -13.04
C ASN A 7 0.23 -1.49 -12.58
N PHE A 8 -0.09 -0.21 -12.35
CA PHE A 8 0.86 0.77 -11.82
C PHE A 8 1.33 0.34 -10.42
N TYR A 9 0.43 0.00 -9.50
CA TYR A 9 0.80 -0.36 -8.12
C TYR A 9 1.66 -1.63 -8.07
N ARG A 10 1.30 -2.68 -8.82
CA ARG A 10 2.09 -3.91 -8.92
C ARG A 10 3.49 -3.65 -9.47
N ASN A 11 3.59 -2.92 -10.58
CA ASN A 11 4.89 -2.58 -11.17
C ASN A 11 5.71 -1.70 -10.24
N PHE A 12 5.07 -0.74 -9.56
CA PHE A 12 5.75 0.13 -8.61
C PHE A 12 6.42 -0.69 -7.52
N TYR A 13 5.69 -1.63 -6.90
CA TYR A 13 6.24 -2.53 -5.89
C TYR A 13 7.42 -3.36 -6.42
N LEU A 14 7.26 -3.97 -7.59
CA LEU A 14 8.30 -4.81 -8.19
C LEU A 14 9.56 -4.02 -8.59
N ARG A 15 9.38 -2.82 -9.17
CA ARG A 15 10.49 -1.99 -9.67
C ARG A 15 11.25 -1.29 -8.56
N THR A 16 10.55 -0.83 -7.53
CA THR A 16 11.13 -0.05 -6.42
C THR A 16 11.60 -0.91 -5.24
N ASN A 17 11.58 -2.24 -5.38
CA ASN A 17 11.96 -3.19 -4.33
C ASN A 17 11.09 -3.04 -3.07
N GLY A 18 9.77 -3.00 -3.27
CA GLY A 18 8.77 -3.16 -2.23
C GLY A 18 8.08 -1.88 -1.73
N PHE A 19 8.28 -0.72 -2.37
CA PHE A 19 7.47 0.46 -2.03
C PHE A 19 6.05 0.32 -2.59
N ILE A 20 5.08 0.82 -1.83
CA ILE A 20 3.67 0.84 -2.15
C ILE A 20 3.26 2.32 -2.26
N PRO A 21 2.65 2.75 -3.38
CA PRO A 21 2.06 4.08 -3.46
C PRO A 21 0.87 4.20 -2.49
N ALA A 22 0.69 5.38 -1.90
CA ALA A 22 -0.51 5.68 -1.12
C ALA A 22 -1.77 5.60 -2.00
N LYS A 23 -2.90 5.15 -1.43
CA LYS A 23 -4.20 5.18 -2.11
C LYS A 23 -5.22 5.93 -1.25
N PRO A 24 -5.68 7.13 -1.66
CA PRO A 24 -5.23 7.90 -2.83
C PRO A 24 -3.79 8.45 -2.71
N LEU A 25 -3.20 8.82 -3.85
CA LEU A 25 -1.77 9.21 -3.97
C LEU A 25 -1.40 10.53 -3.25
N ASP A 26 -2.39 11.33 -2.88
CA ASP A 26 -2.22 12.58 -2.14
C ASP A 26 -2.12 12.38 -0.63
N LEU A 27 -2.39 11.17 -0.12
CA LEU A 27 -2.14 10.83 1.27
C LEU A 27 -0.64 10.79 1.58
N ASN A 28 -0.31 11.24 2.79
CA ASN A 28 1.05 11.24 3.31
C ASN A 28 1.19 10.10 4.33
N PHE A 29 2.19 9.24 4.13
CA PHE A 29 2.54 8.17 5.05
C PHE A 29 3.94 8.42 5.61
N PHE A 30 4.04 8.65 6.92
CA PHE A 30 5.29 8.85 7.61
C PHE A 30 5.76 7.55 8.29
N PRO A 31 7.08 7.37 8.50
CA PRO A 31 7.56 6.27 9.31
C PRO A 31 6.91 6.26 10.69
N GLY A 32 6.43 5.09 11.10
CA GLY A 32 5.68 4.91 12.33
C GLY A 32 4.18 5.10 12.21
N ASP A 33 3.64 5.56 11.06
CA ASP A 33 2.19 5.58 10.87
C ASP A 33 1.66 4.16 10.87
N PHE A 34 0.58 3.92 11.60
CA PHE A 34 -0.13 2.67 11.59
C PHE A 34 -1.52 2.83 11.00
N PHE A 35 -1.91 1.89 10.15
CA PHE A 35 -3.10 1.99 9.31
C PHE A 35 -3.73 0.63 9.07
N GLN A 36 -4.96 0.65 8.55
CA GLN A 36 -5.66 -0.54 8.05
C GLN A 36 -6.04 -0.36 6.59
N ILE A 37 -6.17 -1.47 5.87
CA ILE A 37 -6.79 -1.51 4.55
C ILE A 37 -8.21 -2.04 4.74
N ARG A 38 -9.22 -1.21 4.46
CA ARG A 38 -10.64 -1.59 4.57
C ARG A 38 -11.34 -1.19 3.28
N ASN A 39 -12.02 -2.15 2.64
CA ASN A 39 -12.79 -1.93 1.41
C ASN A 39 -12.02 -1.19 0.30
N GLY A 40 -10.73 -1.51 0.13
CA GLY A 40 -9.88 -0.86 -0.86
C GLY A 40 -9.30 0.50 -0.47
N GLU A 41 -9.58 0.99 0.74
CA GLU A 41 -9.10 2.27 1.26
C GLU A 41 -8.03 2.07 2.34
N MET A 42 -7.02 2.94 2.32
CA MET A 42 -6.03 3.02 3.40
C MET A 42 -6.51 4.01 4.47
N ILE A 43 -6.76 3.51 5.69
CA ILE A 43 -7.24 4.32 6.81
C ILE A 43 -6.11 4.46 7.83
N ILE A 44 -5.50 5.65 7.89
CA ILE A 44 -4.47 5.98 8.89
C ILE A 44 -5.15 6.10 10.26
N LEU A 45 -4.67 5.33 11.23
CA LEU A 45 -5.25 5.27 12.57
C LEU A 45 -4.43 6.06 13.60
N GLY A 46 -3.14 6.26 13.34
CA GLY A 46 -2.26 7.03 14.20
C GLY A 46 -0.79 6.82 13.84
N ASN A 47 0.09 7.20 14.76
CA ASN A 47 1.53 7.05 14.62
C ASN A 47 2.13 6.51 15.94
N ILE A 48 3.12 5.63 15.87
CA ILE A 48 3.73 4.97 17.04
C ILE A 48 4.42 5.95 18.01
N PHE A 49 4.71 7.18 17.60
CA PHE A 49 5.28 8.22 18.47
C PHE A 49 4.22 8.98 19.27
N ARG A 50 2.93 8.81 18.94
CA ARG A 50 1.84 9.47 19.67
C ARG A 50 1.45 8.63 20.88
N ASN A 51 1.00 9.31 21.93
CA ASN A 51 0.52 8.70 23.18
C ASN A 51 1.54 7.74 23.83
N ASN A 52 2.84 7.94 23.59
CA ASN A 52 3.93 7.11 24.10
C ASN A 52 3.77 5.60 23.79
N ILE A 53 3.22 5.27 22.61
CA ILE A 53 3.22 3.88 22.14
C ILE A 53 4.66 3.39 22.02
N ILE A 54 5.57 4.18 21.46
CA ILE A 54 7.02 3.98 21.52
C ILE A 54 7.66 5.31 21.90
N ASP A 55 8.68 5.27 22.75
CA ASP A 55 9.45 6.49 23.03
C ASP A 55 10.24 6.88 21.76
N PRO A 56 10.12 8.12 21.26
CA PRO A 56 10.92 8.57 20.11
C PRO A 56 12.43 8.34 20.27
N GLY A 57 12.96 8.34 21.50
CA GLY A 57 14.36 8.03 21.79
C GLY A 57 14.74 6.55 21.63
N GLU A 58 13.77 5.64 21.64
CA GLU A 58 13.97 4.21 21.37
C GLU A 58 14.06 3.93 19.86
N VAL A 59 13.68 4.87 18.99
CA VAL A 59 13.67 4.66 17.54
C VAL A 59 14.85 5.35 16.87
N GLN A 60 15.63 4.56 16.13
CA GLN A 60 16.75 5.03 15.33
C GLN A 60 16.31 5.20 13.88
N PHE A 61 16.29 6.44 13.44
CA PHE A 61 16.29 6.77 12.02
C PHE A 61 17.73 6.79 11.52
N GLY A 62 17.94 6.49 10.24
CA GLY A 62 19.29 6.50 9.66
C GLY A 62 19.97 7.84 9.86
N ASP A 63 21.27 7.80 10.20
CA ASP A 63 22.05 8.97 10.57
C ASP A 63 21.92 10.11 9.54
N GLY A 64 21.15 11.14 9.90
CA GLY A 64 21.28 12.52 9.44
C GLY A 64 21.02 12.86 7.97
N ASN A 65 20.76 11.91 7.05
CA ASN A 65 20.45 12.22 5.66
C ASN A 65 19.57 11.16 5.00
N ASN A 66 18.56 11.62 4.26
CA ASN A 66 17.65 10.78 3.51
C ASN A 66 18.42 9.78 2.64
N TYR A 67 18.12 8.48 2.79
CA TYR A 67 18.77 7.42 2.03
C TYR A 67 18.40 7.57 0.56
N LYS A 68 19.39 7.92 -0.28
CA LYS A 68 19.18 8.08 -1.72
C LYS A 68 18.81 6.75 -2.33
N LEU A 69 17.64 6.72 -2.97
CA LEU A 69 17.15 5.55 -3.68
C LEU A 69 17.72 5.52 -5.10
N ASN A 70 17.71 4.33 -5.71
CA ASN A 70 18.13 4.16 -7.10
C ASN A 70 17.18 4.91 -8.04
N ALA A 71 17.61 6.04 -8.60
CA ALA A 71 16.79 6.87 -9.49
C ALA A 71 16.27 6.09 -10.71
N SER A 72 17.05 5.16 -11.26
CA SER A 72 16.64 4.35 -12.42
C SER A 72 15.47 3.40 -12.11
N ALA A 73 15.29 3.01 -10.84
CA ALA A 73 14.15 2.20 -10.40
C ALA A 73 12.85 3.01 -10.28
N TRP A 74 12.95 4.34 -10.32
CA TRP A 74 11.85 5.29 -10.15
C TRP A 74 11.47 6.01 -11.46
N GLN A 75 11.91 5.47 -12.59
CA GLN A 75 11.51 5.89 -13.92
C GLN A 75 11.18 4.65 -14.76
N PHE A 76 9.89 4.40 -14.98
CA PHE A 76 9.42 3.24 -15.73
C PHE A 76 8.03 3.48 -16.31
N SER A 77 7.72 2.72 -17.35
CA SER A 77 6.46 2.81 -18.08
C SER A 77 6.07 1.42 -18.58
N GLU A 78 4.78 1.20 -18.73
CA GLU A 78 4.23 -0.02 -19.33
C GLU A 78 3.16 0.34 -20.36
N GLY A 79 3.29 -0.23 -21.56
CA GLY A 79 2.35 0.02 -22.66
C GLY A 79 2.36 1.45 -23.18
N VAL A 80 3.51 2.14 -23.16
CA VAL A 80 3.64 3.52 -23.64
C VAL A 80 4.59 3.58 -24.82
N SER A 81 4.15 4.23 -25.88
CA SER A 81 4.99 4.60 -27.02
C SER A 81 5.11 6.12 -27.14
N LYS A 82 6.17 6.58 -27.80
CA LYS A 82 6.47 7.99 -28.02
C LYS A 82 6.40 8.29 -29.52
N PRO A 83 5.20 8.30 -30.14
CA PRO A 83 5.05 8.46 -31.58
C PRO A 83 5.61 9.78 -32.12
N TYR A 84 5.74 10.79 -31.26
CA TYR A 84 6.36 12.05 -31.63
C TYR A 84 7.16 12.63 -30.46
N SER A 85 8.39 13.04 -30.75
CA SER A 85 9.21 13.89 -29.88
C SER A 85 10.06 14.78 -30.79
N GLY A 86 9.84 16.08 -30.74
CA GLY A 86 10.49 16.99 -31.68
C GLY A 86 10.26 18.47 -31.34
N ARG A 87 10.86 19.32 -32.18
CA ARG A 87 10.69 20.77 -32.10
C ARG A 87 9.49 21.22 -32.91
N GLY A 88 8.78 22.20 -32.40
CA GLY A 88 7.78 22.98 -33.11
C GLY A 88 8.13 24.46 -33.05
N SER A 89 7.66 25.21 -34.04
CA SER A 89 7.67 26.67 -34.02
C SER A 89 6.24 27.19 -33.93
N GLY A 90 6.04 28.23 -33.12
CA GLY A 90 4.77 28.92 -32.97
C GLY A 90 4.95 30.41 -33.27
N HIS A 91 3.87 31.08 -33.66
CA HIS A 91 3.88 32.53 -33.90
C HIS A 91 2.96 33.22 -32.89
N GLY A 92 3.53 34.07 -32.04
CA GLY A 92 2.80 34.79 -31.00
C GLY A 92 2.64 36.28 -31.33
N PRO A 93 1.50 36.91 -31.02
CA PRO A 93 1.23 38.31 -31.36
C PRO A 93 2.12 39.35 -30.64
N VAL A 94 2.87 38.94 -29.60
CA VAL A 94 3.72 39.82 -28.78
C VAL A 94 5.22 39.48 -28.90
N ALA A 95 5.57 38.22 -29.14
CA ALA A 95 6.96 37.72 -29.07
C ALA A 95 7.55 37.28 -30.43
N GLY A 96 6.77 37.32 -31.52
CA GLY A 96 7.21 36.82 -32.82
C GLY A 96 7.22 35.28 -32.90
N GLU A 97 8.13 34.72 -33.71
CA GLU A 97 8.37 33.27 -33.76
C GLU A 97 9.03 32.78 -32.46
N PHE A 98 8.47 31.74 -31.85
CA PHE A 98 9.07 31.06 -30.71
C PHE A 98 9.18 29.56 -30.97
N GLU A 99 10.29 28.95 -30.53
CA GLU A 99 10.49 27.51 -30.58
C GLU A 99 9.98 26.85 -29.29
N PHE A 100 9.37 25.68 -29.43
CA PHE A 100 8.96 24.84 -28.31
C PHE A 100 9.30 23.38 -28.59
N SER A 101 9.50 22.59 -27.54
CA SER A 101 9.62 21.14 -27.69
C SER A 101 8.26 20.50 -27.43
N LYS A 102 7.84 19.56 -28.28
CA LYS A 102 6.56 18.85 -28.18
C LYS A 102 6.79 17.35 -28.16
N GLN A 103 6.04 16.66 -27.32
CA GLN A 103 6.06 15.21 -27.19
C GLN A 103 4.64 14.68 -27.09
N VAL A 104 4.39 13.59 -27.82
CA VAL A 104 3.13 12.85 -27.78
C VAL A 104 3.42 11.49 -27.17
N LEU A 105 2.67 11.13 -26.14
CA LEU A 105 2.66 9.81 -25.52
C LEU A 105 1.37 9.11 -25.96
N ALA A 106 1.50 7.88 -26.46
CA ALA A 106 0.37 7.03 -26.80
C ALA A 106 0.39 5.77 -25.93
N PHE A 107 -0.75 5.46 -25.32
CA PHE A 107 -0.94 4.36 -24.39
C PHE A 107 -1.66 3.21 -25.10
N ALA A 108 -1.10 2.01 -25.01
CA ALA A 108 -1.54 0.85 -25.79
C ALA A 108 -2.80 0.18 -25.23
N SER A 109 -3.10 0.38 -23.94
CA SER A 109 -4.22 -0.29 -23.28
C SER A 109 -4.66 0.46 -22.03
N LYS A 110 -5.88 0.16 -21.56
CA LYS A 110 -6.39 0.63 -20.28
C LYS A 110 -5.45 0.19 -19.14
N GLY A 111 -5.05 1.14 -18.30
CA GLY A 111 -4.09 0.92 -17.21
C GLY A 111 -2.62 0.92 -17.65
N SER A 112 -2.31 1.14 -18.93
CA SER A 112 -0.96 1.53 -19.34
C SER A 112 -0.57 2.85 -18.69
N PHE A 113 0.70 2.99 -18.30
CA PHE A 113 1.14 4.11 -17.49
C PHE A 113 2.57 4.56 -17.79
N PHE A 114 2.86 5.82 -17.46
CA PHE A 114 4.22 6.36 -17.45
C PHE A 114 4.46 7.06 -16.10
N PHE A 115 5.43 6.55 -15.34
CA PHE A 115 5.89 7.14 -14.09
C PHE A 115 7.34 7.63 -14.20
N ARG A 116 7.59 8.80 -13.64
CA ARG A 116 8.93 9.37 -13.48
C ARG A 116 9.00 10.13 -12.17
N ALA A 117 10.02 9.84 -11.37
CA ALA A 117 10.36 10.64 -10.21
C ALA A 117 11.85 11.00 -10.22
N ASN A 118 12.16 12.20 -9.74
CA ASN A 118 13.53 12.72 -9.70
C ASN A 118 14.06 12.73 -8.26
N ASN A 119 15.35 12.39 -8.11
CA ASN A 119 16.06 12.36 -6.83
C ASN A 119 15.30 11.65 -5.69
N PRO A 120 14.86 10.40 -5.87
CA PRO A 120 14.11 9.68 -4.86
C PRO A 120 15.00 9.42 -3.63
N GLU A 121 14.44 9.63 -2.45
CA GLU A 121 15.10 9.47 -1.16
C GLU A 121 14.12 8.88 -0.15
N SER A 122 14.64 8.27 0.92
CA SER A 122 13.79 7.63 1.93
C SER A 122 14.26 7.85 3.36
N VAL A 123 13.31 7.77 4.28
CA VAL A 123 13.53 7.77 5.72
C VAL A 123 13.02 6.43 6.25
N LYS A 124 13.87 5.72 6.99
CA LYS A 124 13.62 4.35 7.45
C LYS A 124 13.88 4.21 8.95
N ILE A 125 13.07 3.40 9.63
CA ILE A 125 13.34 2.88 10.96
C ILE A 125 14.39 1.76 10.86
N TYR A 126 15.59 2.00 11.39
CA TYR A 126 16.72 1.07 11.28
C TYR A 126 16.66 -0.05 12.32
N ASN A 127 16.28 0.29 13.54
CA ASN A 127 16.25 -0.64 14.66
C ASN A 127 14.87 -1.29 14.86
N TRP A 128 14.20 -1.63 13.75
CA TRP A 128 12.88 -2.27 13.79
C TRP A 128 12.85 -3.53 14.68
N SER A 129 13.94 -4.31 14.65
CA SER A 129 14.10 -5.52 15.46
C SER A 129 13.89 -5.29 16.95
N ASP A 130 14.21 -4.09 17.42
CA ASP A 130 14.27 -3.76 18.84
C ASP A 130 12.90 -3.34 19.36
N ILE A 131 12.09 -2.69 18.50
CA ILE A 131 10.76 -2.16 18.87
C ILE A 131 9.60 -3.09 18.51
N GLN A 132 9.82 -4.07 17.61
CA GLN A 132 8.72 -4.84 17.01
C GLN A 132 7.87 -5.63 18.02
N GLN A 133 8.48 -6.19 19.07
CA GLN A 133 7.76 -6.99 20.08
C GLN A 133 6.92 -6.09 20.98
N GLN A 134 7.49 -4.95 21.40
CA GLN A 134 6.78 -3.93 22.17
C GLN A 134 5.58 -3.40 21.38
N LEU A 135 5.73 -3.20 20.07
CA LEU A 135 4.63 -2.80 19.18
C LEU A 135 3.53 -3.86 19.10
N ILE A 136 3.86 -5.15 19.03
CA ILE A 136 2.85 -6.22 19.09
C ILE A 136 2.05 -6.10 20.39
N ILE A 137 2.73 -6.06 21.54
CA ILE A 137 2.07 -6.00 22.84
C ILE A 137 1.19 -4.76 22.95
N LYS A 138 1.70 -3.59 22.57
CA LYS A 138 0.96 -2.32 22.74
C LYS A 138 -0.22 -2.17 21.78
N LEU A 139 -0.05 -2.55 20.51
CA LEU A 139 -1.10 -2.37 19.50
C LEU A 139 -2.14 -3.49 19.50
N THR A 140 -1.85 -4.65 20.10
CA THR A 140 -2.79 -5.77 20.14
C THR A 140 -3.40 -6.02 21.52
N GLN A 141 -2.78 -5.54 22.61
CA GLN A 141 -3.21 -5.84 23.97
C GLN A 141 -3.32 -4.65 24.91
N THR A 142 -2.23 -3.89 25.13
CA THR A 142 -2.21 -2.95 26.27
C THR A 142 -2.84 -1.60 25.98
N LEU A 143 -2.78 -1.11 24.73
CA LEU A 143 -3.38 0.17 24.35
C LEU A 143 -4.54 0.00 23.37
N TYR A 144 -4.44 -0.97 22.47
CA TYR A 144 -5.45 -1.28 21.48
C TYR A 144 -5.64 -2.79 21.36
N SER A 145 -6.66 -3.23 20.62
CA SER A 145 -6.97 -4.64 20.37
C SER A 145 -6.95 -4.96 18.87
N PHE A 146 -5.99 -4.38 18.13
CA PHE A 146 -5.88 -4.62 16.69
C PHE A 146 -5.48 -6.07 16.41
N ARG A 147 -6.04 -6.61 15.31
CA ARG A 147 -5.80 -7.98 14.84
C ARG A 147 -5.28 -8.03 13.40
N GLU A 148 -5.59 -6.98 12.65
CA GLU A 148 -4.98 -6.66 11.36
C GLU A 148 -4.52 -5.22 11.43
N LEU A 149 -3.24 -4.99 11.14
CA LEU A 149 -2.65 -3.67 11.20
C LEU A 149 -1.40 -3.63 10.32
N TYR A 150 -1.13 -2.48 9.73
CA TYR A 150 0.11 -2.19 9.03
C TYR A 150 0.84 -1.07 9.77
N VAL A 151 2.17 -1.14 9.84
CA VAL A 151 3.02 -0.08 10.38
C VAL A 151 4.02 0.30 9.30
N VAL A 152 4.04 1.58 8.93
CA VAL A 152 5.01 2.12 7.98
C VAL A 152 6.39 2.11 8.60
N THR A 153 7.33 1.42 7.95
CA THR A 153 8.72 1.32 8.43
C THR A 153 9.67 2.18 7.62
N GLU A 154 9.28 2.56 6.40
CA GLU A 154 10.09 3.34 5.49
C GLU A 154 9.18 4.19 4.61
N SER A 155 9.48 5.48 4.47
CA SER A 155 8.75 6.39 3.59
C SER A 155 9.71 6.99 2.59
N ALA A 156 9.31 7.01 1.32
CA ALA A 156 10.07 7.60 0.23
C ALA A 156 9.40 8.89 -0.26
N THR A 157 10.26 9.84 -0.62
CA THR A 157 9.90 11.10 -1.28
C THR A 157 10.76 11.27 -2.52
N ALA A 158 10.33 12.14 -3.42
CA ALA A 158 11.10 12.58 -4.58
C ALA A 158 11.06 14.10 -4.64
N SER A 159 12.06 14.75 -5.26
CA SER A 159 12.02 16.20 -5.47
C SER A 159 10.75 16.61 -6.21
N ASP A 160 10.36 15.78 -7.16
CA ASP A 160 9.17 15.88 -7.98
C ASP A 160 8.88 14.51 -8.59
N TRP A 161 7.61 14.26 -8.91
CA TRP A 161 7.20 13.08 -9.64
C TRP A 161 6.03 13.38 -10.57
N THR A 162 5.93 12.62 -11.65
CA THR A 162 4.84 12.70 -12.62
C THR A 162 4.34 11.31 -12.95
N LEU A 163 3.02 11.15 -12.95
CA LEU A 163 2.34 9.91 -13.30
C LEU A 163 1.23 10.21 -14.31
N ALA A 164 1.18 9.42 -15.38
CA ALA A 164 0.07 9.36 -16.32
C ALA A 164 -0.42 7.91 -16.40
N ILE A 165 -1.73 7.69 -16.32
CA ILE A 165 -2.37 6.38 -16.47
C ILE A 165 -3.54 6.53 -17.45
N SER A 166 -3.59 5.66 -18.46
CA SER A 166 -4.67 5.69 -19.45
C SER A 166 -5.92 4.95 -18.96
N GLY A 167 -7.08 5.55 -19.24
CA GLY A 167 -8.40 4.94 -19.00
C GLY A 167 -8.89 4.03 -20.14
N SER A 168 -8.24 4.05 -21.31
CA SER A 168 -8.63 3.27 -22.49
C SER A 168 -7.40 2.79 -23.30
N ASP A 169 -7.63 2.10 -24.42
CA ASP A 169 -6.62 1.73 -25.42
C ASP A 169 -6.32 2.85 -26.43
N LYS A 170 -6.99 4.00 -26.30
CA LYS A 170 -6.80 5.20 -27.12
C LYS A 170 -6.16 6.35 -26.34
N GLY A 171 -5.65 6.08 -25.14
CA GLY A 171 -5.02 7.08 -24.30
C GLY A 171 -3.92 7.84 -25.04
N ARG A 172 -4.02 9.17 -25.04
CA ARG A 172 -3.02 10.04 -25.64
C ARG A 172 -2.79 11.27 -24.77
N LEU A 173 -1.52 11.55 -24.50
CA LEU A 173 -1.10 12.74 -23.78
C LEU A 173 -0.13 13.54 -24.65
N GLU A 174 -0.49 14.78 -24.94
CA GLU A 174 0.34 15.71 -25.67
C GLU A 174 0.85 16.79 -24.73
N ILE A 175 2.18 16.92 -24.66
CA ILE A 175 2.87 17.88 -23.80
C ILE A 175 3.83 18.73 -24.61
N ALA A 176 4.00 19.98 -24.20
CA ALA A 176 5.03 20.87 -24.74
C ALA A 176 5.74 21.65 -23.64
N THR A 177 6.95 22.10 -23.94
CA THR A 177 7.74 22.96 -23.06
C THR A 177 8.27 24.17 -23.82
N ASP A 178 8.27 25.31 -23.13
CA ASP A 178 8.74 26.60 -23.63
C ASP A 178 10.29 26.68 -23.65
N SER A 179 10.98 25.70 -23.07
CA SER A 179 12.44 25.60 -23.09
C SER A 179 12.94 24.81 -24.30
N GLU A 180 13.85 25.39 -25.08
CA GLU A 180 14.64 24.63 -26.06
C GLU A 180 15.44 23.55 -25.34
N ASN A 181 15.07 22.28 -25.57
CA ASN A 181 15.96 21.17 -25.23
C ASN A 181 16.63 20.72 -26.52
N PHE A 182 17.97 20.78 -26.55
CA PHE A 182 18.77 20.29 -27.66
C PHE A 182 18.79 18.75 -27.66
N GLY A 183 17.77 18.10 -28.25
CA GLY A 183 17.77 16.66 -28.56
C GLY A 183 16.39 15.96 -28.59
N LEU A 184 16.40 14.63 -28.77
CA LEU A 184 15.28 13.67 -28.60
C LEU A 184 14.87 13.51 -27.11
N VAL A 185 14.89 14.59 -26.34
CA VAL A 185 14.82 14.54 -24.88
C VAL A 185 13.38 14.35 -24.41
N ASP A 186 13.20 13.46 -23.45
CA ASP A 186 11.92 13.19 -22.79
C ASP A 186 11.49 14.37 -21.91
N ILE A 187 10.48 15.11 -22.36
CA ILE A 187 9.95 16.29 -21.65
C ILE A 187 8.85 15.91 -20.65
N PHE A 188 8.48 14.63 -20.56
CA PHE A 188 7.55 14.13 -19.55
C PHE A 188 8.10 14.39 -18.14
N GLY A 189 7.31 15.12 -17.34
CA GLY A 189 7.66 15.55 -15.98
C GLY A 189 8.58 16.76 -15.89
N HIS A 190 8.90 17.43 -17.00
CA HIS A 190 9.72 18.64 -16.96
C HIS A 190 8.96 19.80 -16.24
N PRO A 191 9.62 20.65 -15.44
CA PRO A 191 8.96 21.73 -14.69
C PRO A 191 8.20 22.74 -15.57
N SER A 192 8.73 23.05 -16.74
CA SER A 192 8.08 23.94 -17.72
C SER A 192 7.15 23.21 -18.70
N ALA A 193 6.98 21.88 -18.58
CA ALA A 193 6.05 21.16 -19.43
C ALA A 193 4.60 21.56 -19.11
N LYS A 194 3.82 21.81 -20.16
CA LYS A 194 2.38 22.07 -20.15
C LYS A 194 1.68 20.99 -20.96
N THR A 195 0.51 20.60 -20.50
CA THR A 195 -0.36 19.69 -21.25
C THR A 195 -1.09 20.49 -22.33
N ILE A 196 -0.95 20.07 -23.59
CA ILE A 196 -1.69 20.63 -24.72
C ILE A 196 -3.01 19.88 -24.86
N GLN A 197 -2.96 18.55 -24.83
CA GLN A 197 -4.11 17.69 -25.03
C GLN A 197 -4.01 16.45 -24.15
N SER A 198 -5.14 16.02 -23.61
CA SER A 198 -5.29 14.79 -22.84
C SER A 198 -6.56 14.08 -23.31
N GLU A 199 -6.40 12.91 -23.92
CA GLU A 199 -7.47 12.07 -24.46
C GLU A 199 -7.43 10.71 -23.77
N ASP A 200 -8.56 10.28 -23.20
CA ASP A 200 -8.71 9.01 -22.46
C ASP A 200 -7.60 8.72 -21.44
N ILE A 201 -7.16 9.75 -20.72
CA ILE A 201 -6.26 9.65 -19.57
C ILE A 201 -7.11 9.65 -18.30
N GLU A 202 -7.05 8.57 -17.54
CA GLU A 202 -7.78 8.42 -16.28
C GLU A 202 -7.13 9.25 -15.17
N PHE A 203 -5.80 9.26 -15.16
CA PHE A 203 -5.04 9.95 -14.13
C PHE A 203 -3.83 10.64 -14.73
N TYR A 204 -3.68 11.92 -14.43
CA TYR A 204 -2.48 12.68 -14.73
C TYR A 204 -2.17 13.64 -13.59
N GLN A 205 -1.04 13.43 -12.92
CA GLN A 205 -0.60 14.29 -11.84
C GLN A 205 0.90 14.54 -11.95
N ARG A 206 1.27 15.81 -11.75
CA ARG A 206 2.64 16.24 -11.47
C ARG A 206 2.69 16.81 -10.07
N GLU A 207 3.46 16.18 -9.21
CA GLU A 207 3.74 16.68 -7.87
C GLU A 207 5.12 17.33 -7.86
N THR A 208 5.18 18.56 -7.34
CA THR A 208 6.42 19.36 -7.27
C THR A 208 6.93 19.50 -5.85
N LYS A 209 6.18 18.98 -4.86
CA LYS A 209 6.56 18.97 -3.45
C LYS A 209 7.09 17.59 -3.06
N ARG A 210 8.06 17.58 -2.13
CA ARG A 210 8.54 16.36 -1.47
C ARG A 210 7.48 15.80 -0.52
N LYS A 211 6.46 15.13 -1.05
CA LYS A 211 5.44 14.44 -0.28
C LYS A 211 5.80 12.96 -0.07
N PRO A 212 5.61 12.40 1.13
CA PRO A 212 5.84 10.98 1.41
C PRO A 212 4.63 10.14 0.97
N SER A 213 4.45 10.05 -0.34
CA SER A 213 3.34 9.33 -0.97
C SER A 213 3.66 7.86 -1.28
N PHE A 214 4.87 7.40 -0.95
CA PHE A 214 5.33 6.04 -1.25
C PHE A 214 5.97 5.47 0.01
N PHE A 215 5.62 4.23 0.39
CA PHE A 215 6.07 3.69 1.67
C PHE A 215 6.30 2.18 1.62
N LYS A 216 7.04 1.65 2.58
CA LYS A 216 7.05 0.23 2.93
C LYS A 216 6.45 0.06 4.30
N ALA A 217 5.69 -1.00 4.48
CA ALA A 217 5.05 -1.30 5.74
C ALA A 217 5.28 -2.75 6.16
N LYS A 218 5.24 -2.98 7.46
CA LYS A 218 5.12 -4.29 8.07
C LYS A 218 3.66 -4.54 8.42
N LYS A 219 3.12 -5.69 8.00
CA LYS A 219 1.79 -6.14 8.39
C LYS A 219 1.85 -7.06 9.59
N LEU A 220 0.89 -6.91 10.47
CA LEU A 220 0.65 -7.82 11.57
C LEU A 220 0.04 -9.10 10.98
N ALA A 221 0.80 -10.19 11.02
CA ALA A 221 0.42 -11.50 10.53
C ALA A 221 0.26 -12.47 11.69
N VAL A 222 -0.63 -13.44 11.52
CA VAL A 222 -0.82 -14.51 12.49
C VAL A 222 0.28 -15.56 12.29
N GLN A 223 0.75 -16.17 13.38
CA GLN A 223 1.69 -17.28 13.33
C GLN A 223 0.91 -18.60 13.15
N ASP A 224 1.12 -19.26 12.01
CA ASP A 224 0.36 -20.45 11.60
C ASP A 224 0.50 -21.62 12.60
N ASP A 225 1.71 -21.84 13.14
CA ASP A 225 2.03 -22.98 14.02
C ASP A 225 1.16 -23.06 15.29
N LYS A 226 0.70 -21.92 15.81
CA LYS A 226 -0.16 -21.87 17.00
C LYS A 226 -1.64 -21.81 16.65
N VAL A 227 -1.99 -21.34 15.46
CA VAL A 227 -3.36 -21.36 14.95
C VAL A 227 -3.82 -22.80 14.72
N GLU A 228 -2.98 -23.67 14.16
CA GLU A 228 -3.35 -25.08 13.96
C GLU A 228 -3.63 -25.82 15.27
N ASN A 229 -2.79 -25.57 16.29
CA ASN A 229 -3.00 -26.12 17.63
C ASN A 229 -4.28 -25.58 18.26
N PHE A 230 -4.54 -24.28 18.15
CA PHE A 230 -5.75 -23.65 18.68
C PHE A 230 -7.03 -24.13 17.96
N ILE A 231 -6.99 -24.28 16.62
CA ILE A 231 -8.09 -24.86 15.85
C ILE A 231 -8.33 -26.31 16.30
N SER A 232 -7.27 -27.08 16.51
CA SER A 232 -7.38 -28.46 16.99
C SER A 232 -8.03 -28.52 18.37
N ASP A 233 -7.63 -27.63 19.29
CA ASP A 233 -8.23 -27.50 20.62
C ASP A 233 -9.69 -27.06 20.56
N LEU A 234 -10.03 -26.12 19.67
CA LEU A 234 -11.42 -25.69 19.43
C LEU A 234 -12.28 -26.82 18.84
N ILE A 235 -11.75 -27.59 17.90
CA ILE A 235 -12.43 -28.76 17.34
C ILE A 235 -12.67 -29.78 18.46
N TYR A 236 -11.66 -30.05 19.28
CA TYR A 236 -11.78 -30.95 20.43
C TYR A 236 -12.85 -30.47 21.43
N GLN A 237 -12.85 -29.18 21.77
CA GLN A 237 -13.88 -28.59 22.64
C GLN A 237 -15.28 -28.64 21.98
N SER A 238 -15.37 -28.43 20.67
CA SER A 238 -16.65 -28.53 19.95
C SER A 238 -17.22 -29.95 19.94
N GLN A 239 -16.37 -30.97 20.01
CA GLN A 239 -16.80 -32.37 20.17
C GLN A 239 -17.36 -32.64 21.58
N SER A 240 -16.93 -31.88 22.59
CA SER A 240 -17.48 -31.95 23.96
C SER A 240 -18.79 -31.18 24.15
N VAL A 241 -19.34 -30.55 23.10
CA VAL A 241 -20.61 -29.78 23.15
C VAL A 241 -21.81 -30.62 23.59
N ASN A 242 -21.75 -31.93 23.37
CA ASN A 242 -22.83 -32.85 23.72
C ASN A 242 -23.03 -33.01 25.24
N GLU A 243 -22.02 -32.78 26.07
CA GLU A 243 -22.14 -33.04 27.52
C GLU A 243 -22.79 -31.88 28.29
N TRP A 244 -22.43 -30.62 28.00
CA TRP A 244 -22.98 -29.47 28.72
C TRP A 244 -24.45 -29.22 28.38
N ALA A 245 -24.87 -29.46 27.14
CA ALA A 245 -26.26 -29.22 26.73
C ALA A 245 -27.25 -30.12 27.50
N SER A 246 -26.83 -31.36 27.80
CA SER A 246 -27.61 -32.32 28.58
C SER A 246 -27.76 -31.96 30.07
N THR A 247 -26.86 -31.12 30.58
CA THR A 247 -26.83 -30.71 32.00
C THR A 247 -27.34 -29.29 32.25
N PHE A 248 -27.35 -28.44 31.21
CA PHE A 248 -27.78 -27.05 31.31
C PHE A 248 -29.28 -26.85 31.09
N TYR A 249 -29.88 -27.58 30.15
CA TYR A 249 -31.31 -27.46 29.86
C TYR A 249 -32.10 -28.49 30.66
N ASP A 250 -33.13 -28.03 31.37
CA ASP A 250 -34.14 -28.90 32.01
C ASP A 250 -35.03 -29.66 31.00
N TYR A 251 -34.75 -29.50 29.70
CA TYR A 251 -35.47 -30.13 28.61
C TYR A 251 -34.58 -31.16 27.92
N SER A 252 -35.04 -32.41 27.85
CA SER A 252 -34.33 -33.50 27.20
C SER A 252 -34.41 -33.36 25.69
N PHE A 253 -33.41 -32.71 25.10
CA PHE A 253 -33.25 -32.71 23.65
C PHE A 253 -32.81 -34.09 23.18
N ASP A 254 -33.56 -34.72 22.27
CA ASP A 254 -33.08 -35.88 21.53
C ASP A 254 -32.09 -35.42 20.47
N PHE A 255 -30.80 -35.69 20.67
CA PHE A 255 -29.75 -35.44 19.68
C PHE A 255 -28.89 -36.69 19.49
N GLU A 256 -28.51 -36.97 18.24
CA GLU A 256 -27.57 -38.05 17.96
C GLU A 256 -26.18 -37.67 18.49
N SER A 257 -25.63 -38.50 19.38
CA SER A 257 -24.30 -38.30 19.97
C SER A 257 -23.16 -38.25 18.93
N ASN A 258 -23.44 -38.67 17.69
CA ASN A 258 -22.52 -38.68 16.56
C ASN A 258 -22.66 -37.44 15.66
N TYR A 259 -23.40 -36.41 16.08
CA TYR A 259 -23.47 -35.15 15.35
C TYR A 259 -22.10 -34.45 15.36
N SER A 260 -21.30 -34.72 14.34
CA SER A 260 -20.15 -33.89 13.99
C SER A 260 -20.66 -32.74 13.14
N PRO A 261 -20.76 -31.51 13.67
CA PRO A 261 -21.13 -30.38 12.84
C PRO A 261 -20.16 -30.34 11.65
N PRO A 262 -20.65 -30.16 10.41
CA PRO A 262 -19.78 -30.01 9.27
C PRO A 262 -18.85 -28.83 9.57
N ILE A 263 -17.55 -29.11 9.71
CA ILE A 263 -16.53 -28.08 9.86
C ILE A 263 -16.68 -27.22 8.61
N GLN A 264 -17.30 -26.05 8.75
CA GLN A 264 -17.37 -25.09 7.67
C GLN A 264 -15.92 -24.70 7.37
N ARG A 265 -15.34 -25.32 6.34
CA ARG A 265 -14.01 -24.98 5.80
C ARG A 265 -13.94 -23.54 5.30
N ASN A 266 -15.07 -22.84 5.27
CA ASN A 266 -15.17 -21.38 5.08
C ASN A 266 -14.96 -20.62 6.39
N ALA A 267 -13.96 -20.99 7.19
CA ALA A 267 -13.45 -20.17 8.28
C ALA A 267 -12.66 -18.98 7.69
N GLN A 268 -13.34 -18.09 6.96
CA GLN A 268 -12.84 -16.74 6.71
C GLN A 268 -13.11 -15.82 7.92
N ALA A 269 -13.82 -16.31 8.95
CA ALA A 269 -13.74 -15.72 10.27
C ALA A 269 -12.30 -15.86 10.77
N SER A 270 -11.67 -14.74 11.08
CA SER A 270 -10.32 -14.72 11.63
C SER A 270 -10.31 -15.64 12.84
N VAL A 271 -9.48 -16.68 12.86
CA VAL A 271 -9.39 -17.61 14.01
C VAL A 271 -9.10 -16.84 15.32
N LEU A 272 -8.48 -15.66 15.19
CA LEU A 272 -8.28 -14.72 16.28
C LEU A 272 -9.60 -14.17 16.85
N ASP A 273 -10.65 -14.03 16.05
CA ASP A 273 -12.05 -13.69 16.45
C ASP A 273 -12.67 -14.70 17.39
N MET A 274 -12.10 -15.90 17.46
CA MET A 274 -12.52 -16.95 18.39
C MET A 274 -11.68 -17.02 19.67
N LEU A 275 -10.60 -16.24 19.79
CA LEU A 275 -9.81 -16.16 21.03
C LEU A 275 -10.64 -15.50 22.14
N LYS A 276 -10.74 -16.15 23.30
CA LYS A 276 -11.40 -15.55 24.47
C LYS A 276 -10.57 -14.39 24.98
N SER A 277 -11.23 -13.41 25.61
CA SER A 277 -10.61 -12.16 26.08
C SER A 277 -9.41 -12.35 27.02
N ASN A 278 -9.24 -13.51 27.64
CA ASN A 278 -8.12 -13.82 28.55
C ASN A 278 -6.99 -14.65 27.88
N ASP A 279 -7.24 -15.25 26.73
CA ASP A 279 -6.27 -16.12 26.04
C ASP A 279 -5.26 -15.30 25.23
N LEU A 280 -5.64 -14.07 24.86
CA LEU A 280 -4.77 -13.06 24.31
C LEU A 280 -4.41 -12.10 25.45
N ASN A 281 -3.16 -12.16 25.91
CA ASN A 281 -2.57 -11.29 26.92
C ASN A 281 -1.16 -10.88 26.45
N PRO A 282 -0.47 -9.92 27.10
CA PRO A 282 0.84 -9.46 26.64
C PRO A 282 1.87 -10.58 26.42
N ASN A 283 1.83 -11.65 27.23
CA ASN A 283 2.77 -12.76 27.14
C ASN A 283 2.42 -13.72 26.00
N THR A 284 1.13 -13.88 25.69
CA THR A 284 0.67 -14.77 24.60
C THR A 284 0.56 -14.05 23.26
N ALA A 285 0.45 -12.72 23.21
CA ALA A 285 0.36 -11.96 21.96
C ALA A 285 1.56 -12.19 21.04
N LEU A 286 2.76 -12.31 21.60
CA LEU A 286 3.99 -12.63 20.84
C LEU A 286 4.00 -14.05 20.27
N LEU A 287 3.15 -14.96 20.77
CA LEU A 287 2.99 -16.31 20.23
C LEU A 287 2.05 -16.33 19.02
N TYR A 288 1.05 -15.45 19.01
CA TYR A 288 0.04 -15.41 17.95
C TYR A 288 0.39 -14.47 16.81
N PHE A 289 1.13 -13.40 17.08
CA PHE A 289 1.42 -12.37 16.09
C PHE A 289 2.91 -12.31 15.74
N LYS A 290 3.17 -12.02 14.47
CA LYS A 290 4.48 -11.62 13.96
C LYS A 290 4.33 -10.49 12.96
N TRP A 291 5.39 -9.72 12.76
CA TRP A 291 5.43 -8.77 11.67
C TRP A 291 5.95 -9.43 10.40
N ALA A 292 5.23 -9.27 9.30
CA ALA A 292 5.65 -9.66 7.95
C ALA A 292 5.75 -8.42 7.07
N ASP A 293 6.53 -8.47 5.99
CA ASP A 293 6.52 -7.38 5.00
C ASP A 293 5.19 -7.31 4.26
N ALA A 294 4.71 -6.09 4.01
CA ALA A 294 3.62 -5.88 3.08
C ALA A 294 4.03 -6.35 1.67
N ASN A 295 3.17 -7.11 1.02
CA ASN A 295 3.46 -7.82 -0.23
C ASN A 295 2.43 -7.50 -1.31
N LEU A 296 2.55 -8.18 -2.46
CA LEU A 296 1.62 -8.00 -3.58
C LEU A 296 0.16 -8.33 -3.19
N ASP A 297 -0.08 -9.30 -2.31
CA ASP A 297 -1.44 -9.65 -1.87
C ASP A 297 -2.10 -8.48 -1.13
N ASP A 298 -1.33 -7.70 -0.37
CA ASP A 298 -1.83 -6.51 0.32
C ASP A 298 -2.14 -5.36 -0.67
N ILE A 299 -1.41 -5.30 -1.79
CA ILE A 299 -1.74 -4.38 -2.88
C ILE A 299 -3.06 -4.78 -3.54
N GLU A 300 -3.32 -6.07 -3.74
CA GLU A 300 -4.60 -6.54 -4.28
C GLU A 300 -5.78 -6.12 -3.39
N LYS A 301 -5.61 -6.15 -2.05
CA LYS A 301 -6.63 -5.69 -1.10
C LYS A 301 -7.07 -4.24 -1.34
N LEU A 302 -6.21 -3.39 -1.92
CA LEU A 302 -6.55 -2.01 -2.27
C LEU A 302 -7.57 -1.91 -3.42
N PHE A 303 -7.75 -2.97 -4.20
CA PHE A 303 -8.61 -2.99 -5.39
C PHE A 303 -9.82 -3.92 -5.25
N ILE A 304 -9.94 -4.64 -4.13
CA ILE A 304 -11.09 -5.47 -3.81
C ILE A 304 -12.17 -4.61 -3.13
N THR A 305 -13.32 -4.48 -3.77
CA THR A 305 -14.53 -3.91 -3.15
C THR A 305 -15.38 -5.09 -2.65
N TYR A 306 -15.57 -5.22 -1.34
CA TYR A 306 -16.54 -6.18 -0.80
C TYR A 306 -17.93 -5.58 -0.90
N GLY A 307 -18.80 -6.20 -1.71
CA GLY A 307 -20.18 -5.78 -1.92
C GLY A 307 -20.34 -4.78 -3.07
N ALA A 308 -20.62 -5.31 -4.26
CA ALA A 308 -21.35 -4.62 -5.32
C ALA A 308 -22.69 -5.35 -5.51
#